data_AF-A0A938FN24-F1
#
_entry.id   AF-A0A938FN24-F1
#
_cell.length_a   1.000
_cell.length_b   1.000
_cell.length_c   1.000
_cell.angle_alpha   90.00
_cell.angle_beta   90.00
_cell.angle_gamma   90.00
#
_symmetry.space_group_name_H-M   'P 1'
#
loop_
_entity.id
_entity.type
_entity.pdbx_description
1 polymer ?
#
loop_
_entity_poly.entity_id
_entity_poly.type
_entity_poly.pdbx_seq_one_letter_code
_entity_poly.pdbx_strand_id
1 'polypeptide(L)'
;MVLGVVGVVQHDRQFDRLCFGRWHIRHEIRLKRIFRRRFELPRRLGKQRLHRICRVHHFLQRLVHDFAQVGLHPRRHSFEFCIQPTDPANRVGQFFGPQNHQTDDQQEHNFAAGQVEHAQSLGEHLSYYLSVQQRLPSLFQTPLLFAHRGASAHAPENTLEAFRLALKLGATGLETDCWVTRDQRAVLDHDGVVETGRWRRLRPSKIADSSFEELPTPLTTIEELANLVETEFFLSIDICDPAAMNLIAEAIQDSAKRARTFICHPNLEVLAGWKSQFPDFRFVNSIRLAKITEGPERRCANLAERGIDVLNMHRTDWNGGLVALAHRFGRAAFSWDLQYPDQIESALLMGVDAVYSDWSDRMVDAFNKVFGDRPGHSPRQALGGQSSTKA
;
A
#
# COMPACT_ATOMS: atom_id res chain seq x y z
N MET A 1 20.85 -36.56 18.59
CA MET A 1 20.50 -36.56 20.02
C MET A 1 19.44 -35.49 20.23
N VAL A 2 18.34 -35.87 20.90
CA VAL A 2 16.98 -35.29 20.93
C VAL A 2 16.96 -33.99 21.76
N LEU A 3 16.21 -32.92 21.43
CA LEU A 3 14.81 -32.70 21.83
C LEU A 3 14.16 -31.53 21.06
N GLY A 4 13.05 -31.84 20.39
CA GLY A 4 12.07 -30.84 19.93
C GLY A 4 10.88 -30.78 20.88
N VAL A 5 10.09 -29.71 20.80
CA VAL A 5 8.66 -29.72 21.13
C VAL A 5 7.90 -28.99 20.02
N VAL A 6 7.18 -29.77 19.23
CA VAL A 6 6.03 -29.34 18.45
C VAL A 6 4.89 -29.05 19.42
N GLY A 7 4.36 -27.82 19.41
CA GLY A 7 3.08 -27.49 20.02
C GLY A 7 1.99 -27.50 18.95
N VAL A 8 1.32 -28.63 18.77
CA VAL A 8 0.03 -28.70 18.06
C VAL A 8 -0.97 -27.90 18.89
N VAL A 9 -1.45 -26.76 18.40
CA VAL A 9 -2.63 -26.11 18.97
C VAL A 9 -3.83 -26.95 18.56
N GLN A 10 -4.24 -27.85 19.45
CA GLN A 10 -5.55 -28.50 19.36
C GLN A 10 -6.60 -27.39 19.46
N HIS A 11 -7.43 -27.31 18.41
CA HIS A 11 -8.51 -26.34 18.27
C HIS A 11 -9.58 -26.63 19.33
N ASP A 12 -9.45 -26.03 20.51
CA ASP A 12 -10.44 -26.20 21.58
C ASP A 12 -11.62 -25.24 21.36
N ARG A 13 -12.70 -25.77 20.78
CA ARG A 13 -13.98 -25.06 20.58
C ARG A 13 -14.66 -24.61 21.89
N GLN A 14 -14.08 -24.88 23.06
CA GLN A 14 -14.57 -24.34 24.34
C GLN A 14 -13.92 -23.01 24.77
N PHE A 15 -12.75 -22.62 24.25
CA PHE A 15 -12.08 -21.38 24.69
C PHE A 15 -12.78 -20.11 24.17
N ASP A 16 -13.33 -20.16 22.95
CA ASP A 16 -14.10 -19.05 22.36
C ASP A 16 -15.44 -18.77 23.07
N ARG A 17 -15.97 -19.74 23.84
CA ARG A 17 -17.20 -19.52 24.64
C ARG A 17 -16.96 -18.84 25.98
N LEU A 18 -15.73 -18.79 26.48
CA LEU A 18 -15.38 -18.11 27.74
C LEU A 18 -14.96 -16.65 27.54
N CYS A 19 -14.50 -16.25 26.34
CA CYS A 19 -14.10 -14.87 26.08
C CYS A 19 -15.23 -13.94 25.59
N PHE A 20 -16.38 -14.48 25.16
CA PHE A 20 -17.51 -13.68 24.64
C PHE A 20 -18.89 -14.08 25.19
N GLY A 21 -18.94 -14.65 26.40
CA GLY A 21 -20.18 -15.02 27.08
C GLY A 21 -20.74 -13.94 28.02
N ARG A 22 -21.72 -13.16 27.55
CA ARG A 22 -22.69 -12.38 28.36
C ARG A 22 -22.13 -11.49 29.49
N TRP A 23 -21.52 -10.35 29.14
CA TRP A 23 -21.39 -9.24 30.11
C TRP A 23 -22.49 -8.19 29.89
N HIS A 24 -23.50 -8.26 30.76
CA HIS A 24 -24.77 -7.53 30.69
C HIS A 24 -24.65 -5.99 30.82
N ILE A 25 -25.52 -5.32 30.05
CA ILE A 25 -25.79 -3.87 29.89
C ILE A 25 -25.88 -3.04 31.20
N ARG A 26 -26.01 -3.65 32.38
CA ARG A 26 -26.11 -2.94 33.68
C ARG A 26 -24.75 -2.45 34.22
N HIS A 27 -23.63 -3.10 33.89
CA HIS A 27 -22.30 -2.67 34.35
C HIS A 27 -21.73 -1.49 33.57
N GLU A 28 -22.09 -1.35 32.30
CA GLU A 28 -21.59 -0.27 31.43
C GLU A 28 -22.05 1.12 31.91
N ILE A 29 -23.28 1.22 32.43
CA ILE A 29 -23.84 2.47 32.97
C ILE A 29 -23.12 2.89 34.26
N ARG A 30 -22.80 1.93 35.15
CA ARG A 30 -22.12 2.19 36.42
C ARG A 30 -20.66 2.62 36.20
N LEU A 31 -19.94 1.95 35.30
CA LEU A 31 -18.57 2.32 34.91
C LEU A 31 -18.51 3.68 34.22
N LYS A 32 -19.42 3.97 33.28
CA LYS A 32 -19.51 5.29 32.62
C LYS A 32 -19.79 6.43 33.61
N ARG A 33 -20.56 6.17 34.67
CA ARG A 33 -20.89 7.14 35.72
C ARG A 33 -19.72 7.39 36.68
N ILE A 34 -18.96 6.34 37.03
CA ILE A 34 -17.71 6.45 37.81
C ILE A 34 -16.65 7.21 36.99
N PHE A 35 -16.49 6.88 35.71
CA PHE A 35 -15.52 7.50 34.82
C PHE A 35 -15.81 8.99 34.60
N ARG A 36 -17.08 9.37 34.38
CA ARG A 36 -17.47 10.78 34.28
C ARG A 36 -17.17 11.57 35.56
N ARG A 37 -17.36 10.98 36.74
CA ARG A 37 -17.03 11.63 38.02
C ARG A 37 -15.52 11.75 38.24
N ARG A 38 -14.75 10.73 37.88
CA ARG A 38 -13.29 10.68 38.07
C ARG A 38 -12.53 11.70 37.21
N PHE A 39 -13.06 12.02 36.03
CA PHE A 39 -12.41 12.89 35.04
C PHE A 39 -13.21 14.17 34.72
N GLU A 40 -14.18 14.55 35.56
CA GLU A 40 -14.99 15.77 35.44
C GLU A 40 -15.60 16.02 34.04
N LEU A 41 -15.97 14.95 33.35
CA LEU A 41 -16.38 15.03 31.95
C LEU A 41 -17.79 15.66 31.79
N PRO A 42 -18.00 16.56 30.80
CA PRO A 42 -19.27 17.25 30.58
C PRO A 42 -20.48 16.31 30.43
N ARG A 43 -21.63 16.68 31.01
CA ARG A 43 -22.86 15.84 30.98
C ARG A 43 -23.37 15.54 29.56
N ARG A 44 -23.08 16.40 28.59
CA ARG A 44 -23.50 16.29 27.16
C ARG A 44 -22.56 15.49 26.25
N LEU A 45 -21.64 14.68 26.80
CA LEU A 45 -20.86 13.75 25.97
C LEU A 45 -21.73 12.62 25.41
N GLY A 46 -21.91 12.60 24.09
CA GLY A 46 -22.66 11.56 23.37
C GLY A 46 -22.11 10.15 23.63
N LYS A 47 -23.00 9.15 23.63
CA LYS A 47 -22.67 7.75 24.02
C LYS A 47 -21.46 7.16 23.27
N GLN A 48 -21.33 7.45 21.97
CA GLN A 48 -20.21 6.97 21.15
C GLN A 48 -18.86 7.58 21.55
N ARG A 49 -18.82 8.87 21.87
CA ARG A 49 -17.58 9.55 22.31
C ARG A 49 -17.14 9.05 23.69
N LEU A 50 -18.08 8.88 24.63
CA LEU A 50 -17.76 8.32 25.95
C LEU A 50 -17.23 6.88 25.85
N HIS A 51 -17.78 6.08 24.95
CA HIS A 51 -17.36 4.70 24.75
C HIS A 51 -15.97 4.58 24.07
N ARG A 52 -15.59 5.52 23.17
CA ARG A 52 -14.21 5.63 22.67
C ARG A 52 -13.22 5.98 23.78
N ILE A 53 -13.56 6.97 24.63
CA ILE A 53 -12.69 7.39 25.75
C ILE A 53 -12.45 6.23 26.73
N CYS A 54 -13.49 5.47 27.09
CA CYS A 54 -13.35 4.28 27.93
C CYS A 54 -12.46 3.20 27.30
N ARG A 55 -12.56 2.98 25.98
CA ARG A 55 -11.72 1.99 25.26
C ARG A 55 -10.25 2.39 25.23
N VAL A 56 -9.95 3.65 24.95
CA VAL A 56 -8.57 4.17 24.96
C VAL A 56 -7.98 4.06 26.36
N HIS A 57 -8.76 4.40 27.40
CA HIS A 57 -8.28 4.28 28.78
C HIS A 57 -8.03 2.82 29.19
N HIS A 58 -8.91 1.89 28.82
CA HIS A 58 -8.72 0.47 29.13
C HIS A 58 -7.53 -0.13 28.38
N PHE A 59 -7.30 0.28 27.13
CA PHE A 59 -6.12 -0.08 26.35
C PHE A 59 -4.83 0.44 27.00
N LEU A 60 -4.82 1.70 27.43
CA LEU A 60 -3.69 2.30 28.14
C LEU A 60 -3.43 1.64 29.50
N GLN A 61 -4.47 1.21 30.23
CA GLN A 61 -4.30 0.46 31.46
C GLN A 61 -3.75 -0.95 31.24
N ARG A 62 -4.14 -1.63 30.15
CA ARG A 62 -3.53 -2.90 29.76
C ARG A 62 -2.06 -2.72 29.39
N LEU A 63 -1.72 -1.68 28.63
CA LEU A 63 -0.35 -1.31 28.33
C LEU A 63 0.47 -1.10 29.61
N VAL A 64 -0.01 -0.30 30.56
CA VAL A 64 0.70 -0.08 31.83
C VAL A 64 0.83 -1.37 32.66
N HIS A 65 -0.16 -2.25 32.62
CA HIS A 65 -0.14 -3.54 33.33
C HIS A 65 0.83 -4.54 32.68
N ASP A 66 0.85 -4.61 31.35
CA ASP A 66 1.76 -5.48 30.59
C ASP A 66 3.22 -5.01 30.75
N PHE A 67 3.45 -3.69 30.78
CA PHE A 67 4.77 -3.12 31.09
C PHE A 67 5.22 -3.36 32.55
N ALA A 68 4.29 -3.44 33.50
CA ALA A 68 4.59 -3.78 34.89
C ALA A 68 4.97 -5.27 35.07
N GLN A 69 4.47 -6.17 34.22
CA GLN A 69 4.87 -7.59 34.23
C GLN A 69 6.27 -7.85 33.65
N VAL A 70 6.81 -6.91 32.87
CA VAL A 70 8.17 -6.97 32.30
C VAL A 70 9.17 -6.14 33.13
N GLY A 71 8.77 -5.62 34.30
CA GLY A 71 9.68 -4.96 35.24
C GLY A 71 10.17 -3.56 34.83
N LEU A 72 9.52 -2.88 33.89
CA LEU A 72 9.94 -1.55 33.44
C LEU A 72 9.07 -0.46 34.10
N HIS A 73 9.64 0.22 35.11
CA HIS A 73 9.04 1.43 35.68
C HIS A 73 9.47 2.68 34.89
N PRO A 74 8.54 3.58 34.52
CA PRO A 74 8.90 4.80 33.81
C PRO A 74 9.36 5.88 34.81
N ARG A 75 10.67 6.16 34.84
CA ARG A 75 11.17 7.47 35.32
C ARG A 75 11.70 8.28 34.13
N ARG A 76 11.46 9.58 34.24
CA ARG A 76 11.72 10.64 33.26
C ARG A 76 13.16 10.62 32.74
N HIS A 77 13.30 11.11 31.51
CA HIS A 77 14.49 11.50 30.75
C HIS A 77 14.78 10.64 29.52
N SER A 78 15.14 11.37 28.46
CA SER A 78 15.36 11.03 27.06
C SER A 78 16.20 9.77 26.81
N PHE A 79 15.80 8.97 25.83
CA PHE A 79 16.61 7.87 25.29
C PHE A 79 17.27 8.32 23.98
N GLU A 80 18.57 8.61 24.02
CA GLU A 80 19.46 8.45 22.88
C GLU A 80 19.92 6.99 22.85
N PHE A 81 19.77 6.32 21.70
CA PHE A 81 20.37 5.01 21.48
C PHE A 81 21.79 5.18 20.95
N CYS A 82 22.79 5.05 21.83
CA CYS A 82 24.17 4.79 21.44
C CYS A 82 24.47 3.32 21.76
N ILE A 83 24.60 2.50 20.71
CA ILE A 83 25.05 1.11 20.84
C ILE A 83 26.57 1.13 20.79
N GLN A 84 27.23 0.97 21.93
CA GLN A 84 28.65 0.59 21.94
C GLN A 84 28.78 -0.93 22.04
N PRO A 85 29.59 -1.56 21.18
CA PRO A 85 29.83 -2.99 21.27
C PRO A 85 30.71 -3.29 22.50
N THR A 86 30.20 -4.10 23.42
CA THR A 86 31.01 -4.62 24.54
C THR A 86 31.85 -5.81 24.11
N ASP A 87 33.15 -5.73 24.42
CA ASP A 87 34.19 -6.73 24.24
C ASP A 87 33.84 -8.09 24.92
N PRO A 88 33.95 -9.25 24.23
CA PRO A 88 33.62 -10.56 24.80
C PRO A 88 34.59 -11.09 25.89
N ALA A 89 35.70 -10.40 26.18
CA ALA A 89 36.78 -10.97 26.99
C ALA A 89 36.56 -10.99 28.53
N ASN A 90 35.42 -10.55 29.08
CA ASN A 90 35.32 -10.24 30.51
C ASN A 90 34.19 -10.91 31.30
N ARG A 91 34.04 -12.24 31.20
CA ARG A 91 33.34 -13.04 32.22
C ARG A 91 34.05 -14.36 32.53
N VAL A 92 35.08 -14.26 33.37
CA VAL A 92 35.57 -15.39 34.16
C VAL A 92 35.49 -15.01 35.64
N GLY A 93 34.86 -15.87 36.45
CA GLY A 93 34.74 -15.76 37.91
C GLY A 93 33.41 -15.16 38.37
N GLN A 94 32.72 -15.61 39.41
CA GLN A 94 32.99 -16.60 40.46
C GLN A 94 31.62 -17.05 40.99
N PHE A 95 31.42 -18.34 41.24
CA PHE A 95 30.55 -18.78 42.36
C PHE A 95 31.12 -20.09 42.91
N PHE A 96 31.55 -20.04 44.18
CA PHE A 96 32.13 -21.14 44.95
C PHE A 96 31.05 -21.90 45.75
N GLY A 97 30.98 -23.23 45.53
CA GLY A 97 30.78 -24.35 46.48
C GLY A 97 29.42 -24.57 47.20
N PRO A 98 29.19 -25.73 47.89
CA PRO A 98 30.04 -26.94 47.99
C PRO A 98 29.33 -28.33 47.82
N GLN A 99 30.15 -29.39 47.56
CA GLN A 99 29.98 -30.84 47.88
C GLN A 99 28.89 -31.66 47.13
N ASN A 100 29.03 -32.94 46.71
CA ASN A 100 29.96 -34.05 46.96
C ASN A 100 29.90 -35.11 45.82
N HIS A 101 31.02 -35.85 45.69
CA HIS A 101 31.20 -37.26 45.30
C HIS A 101 32.14 -37.55 44.10
N GLN A 102 33.27 -38.17 44.49
CA GLN A 102 34.18 -39.03 43.72
C GLN A 102 33.36 -40.07 42.93
N THR A 103 33.78 -40.55 41.75
CA THR A 103 34.94 -41.43 41.54
C THR A 103 35.31 -41.55 40.04
N ASP A 104 36.63 -41.69 39.84
CA ASP A 104 37.35 -42.59 38.93
C ASP A 104 37.27 -42.56 37.40
N ASP A 105 38.49 -42.76 36.89
CA ASP A 105 38.92 -43.41 35.66
C ASP A 105 39.03 -42.63 34.33
N GLN A 106 40.28 -42.19 34.16
CA GLN A 106 41.08 -42.16 32.94
C GLN A 106 40.53 -42.96 31.75
N GLN A 107 40.37 -42.30 30.60
CA GLN A 107 40.96 -42.76 29.35
C GLN A 107 41.04 -41.64 28.29
N GLU A 108 42.11 -41.74 27.52
CA GLU A 108 42.68 -40.84 26.54
C GLU A 108 41.70 -40.30 25.50
N HIS A 109 41.93 -39.07 25.02
CA HIS A 109 42.13 -38.83 23.58
C HIS A 109 42.87 -37.52 23.35
N ASN A 110 44.10 -37.66 22.88
CA ASN A 110 44.96 -36.61 22.39
C ASN A 110 44.40 -36.12 21.04
N PHE A 111 43.63 -35.03 21.03
CA PHE A 111 43.29 -34.30 19.80
C PHE A 111 44.09 -33.00 19.75
N ALA A 112 44.93 -32.94 18.72
CA ALA A 112 45.79 -31.82 18.38
C ALA A 112 45.02 -30.49 18.40
N ALA A 113 45.73 -29.45 18.84
CA ALA A 113 45.33 -28.06 18.75
C ALA A 113 45.06 -27.66 17.29
N GLY A 114 43.82 -27.84 16.83
CA GLY A 114 43.29 -27.16 15.66
C GLY A 114 42.90 -25.76 16.07
N GLN A 115 43.67 -24.76 15.63
CA GLN A 115 43.30 -23.36 15.75
C GLN A 115 41.91 -23.18 15.15
N VAL A 116 40.99 -22.75 15.99
CA VAL A 116 39.60 -22.56 15.64
C VAL A 116 39.47 -21.26 14.83
N GLU A 117 39.41 -21.39 13.50
CA GLU A 117 39.03 -20.33 12.55
C GLU A 117 37.52 -19.95 12.67
N HIS A 118 36.97 -19.79 13.87
CA HIS A 118 35.53 -19.46 14.04
C HIS A 118 35.18 -17.98 13.90
N ALA A 119 36.16 -17.07 13.79
CA ALA A 119 35.87 -15.63 13.76
C ALA A 119 35.51 -15.09 12.36
N GLN A 120 36.00 -15.69 11.27
CA GLN A 120 35.74 -15.20 9.90
C GLN A 120 34.42 -15.74 9.32
N SER A 121 34.03 -16.96 9.69
CA SER A 121 32.76 -17.58 9.27
C SER A 121 31.52 -16.81 9.77
N LEU A 122 31.57 -16.22 10.97
CA LEU A 122 30.45 -15.45 11.53
C LEU A 122 30.23 -14.12 10.81
N GLY A 123 31.28 -13.49 10.26
CA GLY A 123 31.18 -12.26 9.49
C GLY A 123 30.53 -12.47 8.11
N GLU A 124 30.88 -13.57 7.45
CA GLU A 124 30.28 -13.96 6.17
C GLU A 124 28.83 -14.45 6.34
N HIS A 125 28.53 -15.17 7.43
CA HIS A 125 27.15 -15.57 7.74
C HIS A 125 26.28 -14.40 8.20
N LEU A 126 26.80 -13.40 8.93
CA LEU A 126 26.03 -12.18 9.20
C LEU A 126 25.79 -11.37 7.92
N SER A 127 26.76 -11.27 7.01
CA SER A 127 26.56 -10.68 5.67
C SER A 127 25.49 -11.41 4.86
N TYR A 128 25.40 -12.74 5.00
CA TYR A 128 24.35 -13.56 4.40
C TYR A 128 22.98 -13.39 5.07
N TYR A 129 22.89 -13.23 6.39
CA TYR A 129 21.63 -12.93 7.08
C TYR A 129 21.20 -11.46 6.97
N LEU A 130 22.17 -10.56 6.76
CA LEU A 130 21.96 -9.16 6.37
C LEU A 130 21.80 -9.03 4.85
N SER A 131 21.80 -10.14 4.11
CA SER A 131 21.48 -10.12 2.69
C SER A 131 20.01 -9.74 2.55
N VAL A 132 19.83 -8.49 2.13
CA VAL A 132 18.73 -7.95 1.35
C VAL A 132 17.46 -8.78 1.48
N GLN A 133 16.48 -8.29 2.25
CA GLN A 133 15.10 -8.78 2.17
C GLN A 133 14.78 -8.91 0.67
N GLN A 134 14.74 -10.14 0.16
CA GLN A 134 14.72 -10.38 -1.28
C GLN A 134 13.42 -9.77 -1.80
N ARG A 135 13.57 -8.66 -2.51
CA ARG A 135 12.47 -7.96 -3.13
C ARG A 135 11.79 -8.93 -4.09
N LEU A 136 10.47 -9.06 -3.98
CA LEU A 136 9.72 -9.79 -4.99
C LEU A 136 9.91 -9.08 -6.34
N PRO A 137 10.36 -9.79 -7.39
CA PRO A 137 10.53 -9.19 -8.69
C PRO A 137 9.16 -8.77 -9.23
N SER A 138 9.13 -7.62 -9.93
CA SER A 138 7.91 -7.20 -10.62
C SER A 138 7.63 -8.14 -11.80
N LEU A 139 6.35 -8.30 -12.14
CA LEU A 139 5.89 -8.94 -13.38
C LEU A 139 6.14 -8.06 -14.62
N PHE A 140 6.57 -6.82 -14.43
CA PHE A 140 7.05 -5.92 -15.48
C PHE A 140 8.57 -5.77 -15.38
N GLN A 141 9.21 -5.33 -16.46
CA GLN A 141 10.65 -5.06 -16.47
C GLN A 141 11.04 -4.05 -15.39
N THR A 142 10.20 -3.04 -15.16
CA THR A 142 10.25 -2.14 -13.99
C THR A 142 8.82 -1.78 -13.57
N PRO A 143 8.58 -1.47 -12.28
CA PRO A 143 7.27 -1.01 -11.83
C PRO A 143 6.79 0.24 -12.56
N LEU A 144 5.50 0.26 -12.86
CA LEU A 144 4.83 1.36 -13.53
C LEU A 144 4.52 2.49 -12.55
N LEU A 145 4.67 3.73 -13.01
CA LEU A 145 4.41 4.95 -12.26
C LEU A 145 3.25 5.68 -12.93
N PHE A 146 2.05 5.53 -12.36
CA PHE A 146 0.85 6.17 -12.85
C PHE A 146 0.63 7.51 -12.15
N ALA A 147 0.58 8.59 -12.93
CA ALA A 147 0.19 9.90 -12.43
C ALA A 147 -1.32 9.96 -12.26
N HIS A 148 -1.79 10.02 -11.01
CA HIS A 148 -3.20 9.94 -10.64
C HIS A 148 -3.93 11.23 -11.06
N ARG A 149 -4.84 11.08 -12.02
CA ARG A 149 -5.52 12.19 -12.73
C ARG A 149 -4.55 13.19 -13.36
N GLY A 150 -3.40 12.68 -13.80
CA GLY A 150 -2.23 13.48 -14.18
C GLY A 150 -1.40 13.94 -12.98
N ALA A 151 -0.61 15.00 -13.13
CA ALA A 151 0.15 15.58 -12.02
C ALA A 151 -0.75 16.49 -11.15
N SER A 152 -1.82 15.91 -10.58
CA SER A 152 -2.92 16.64 -9.91
C SER A 152 -2.49 17.45 -8.69
N ALA A 153 -1.34 17.14 -8.09
CA ALA A 153 -0.73 17.98 -7.05
C ALA A 153 -0.17 19.32 -7.58
N HIS A 154 0.08 19.42 -8.88
CA HIS A 154 0.79 20.54 -9.53
C HIS A 154 -0.04 21.27 -10.59
N ALA A 155 -1.04 20.62 -11.16
CA ALA A 155 -1.92 21.17 -12.19
C ALA A 155 -3.35 20.65 -11.97
N PRO A 156 -4.39 21.31 -12.54
CA PRO A 156 -5.77 20.85 -12.38
C PRO A 156 -5.95 19.41 -12.85
N GLU A 157 -6.53 18.56 -12.01
CA GLU A 157 -6.73 17.13 -12.30
C GLU A 157 -7.51 16.89 -13.60
N ASN A 158 -7.25 15.76 -14.27
CA ASN A 158 -7.92 15.35 -15.51
C ASN A 158 -7.85 16.39 -16.65
N THR A 159 -6.81 17.23 -16.67
CA THR A 159 -6.54 18.17 -17.77
C THR A 159 -5.36 17.73 -18.64
N LEU A 160 -5.38 18.12 -19.93
CA LEU A 160 -4.22 17.95 -20.81
C LEU A 160 -2.96 18.62 -20.27
N GLU A 161 -3.08 19.70 -19.48
CA GLU A 161 -1.94 20.33 -18.80
C GLU A 161 -1.33 19.39 -17.76
N ALA A 162 -2.15 18.82 -16.87
CA ALA A 162 -1.69 17.88 -15.85
C ALA A 162 -1.09 16.60 -16.44
N PHE A 163 -1.65 16.11 -17.54
CA PHE A 163 -1.12 14.94 -18.25
C PHE A 163 0.25 15.23 -18.89
N ARG A 164 0.42 16.35 -19.60
CA ARG A 164 1.73 16.74 -20.17
C ARG A 164 2.77 16.92 -19.07
N LEU A 165 2.39 17.56 -17.95
CA LEU A 165 3.27 17.76 -16.83
C LEU A 165 3.72 16.43 -16.21
N ALA A 166 2.80 15.48 -16.00
CA ALA A 166 3.13 14.15 -15.49
C ALA A 166 4.15 13.41 -16.34
N LEU A 167 3.98 13.41 -17.68
CA LEU A 167 4.94 12.79 -18.60
C LEU A 167 6.31 13.49 -18.52
N LYS A 168 6.32 14.82 -18.47
CA LYS A 168 7.54 15.62 -18.30
C LYS A 168 8.26 15.32 -16.98
N LEU A 169 7.52 15.04 -15.91
CA LEU A 169 8.05 14.66 -14.60
C LEU A 169 8.55 13.21 -14.54
N GLY A 170 8.26 12.38 -15.55
CA GLY A 170 8.78 11.02 -15.68
C GLY A 170 7.85 9.90 -15.23
N ALA A 171 6.55 10.17 -15.12
CA ALA A 171 5.55 9.12 -15.04
C ALA A 171 5.65 8.20 -16.27
N THR A 172 5.51 6.89 -16.08
CA THR A 172 5.46 5.92 -17.20
C THR A 172 4.06 5.76 -17.75
N GLY A 173 3.06 6.20 -17.00
CA GLY A 173 1.68 6.17 -17.42
C GLY A 173 0.85 7.24 -16.75
N LEU A 174 -0.33 7.44 -17.31
CA LEU A 174 -1.33 8.36 -16.80
C LEU A 174 -2.52 7.57 -16.31
N GLU A 175 -3.09 8.02 -15.20
CA GLU A 175 -4.36 7.53 -14.72
C GLU A 175 -5.43 8.63 -14.84
N THR A 176 -6.67 8.21 -15.09
CA THR A 176 -7.83 9.09 -15.22
C THR A 176 -9.12 8.34 -14.90
N ASP A 177 -10.16 9.09 -14.57
CA ASP A 177 -11.53 8.64 -14.37
C ASP A 177 -12.40 9.03 -15.57
N CYS A 178 -13.24 8.13 -16.09
CA CYS A 178 -14.01 8.35 -17.31
C CYS A 178 -15.53 8.24 -17.09
N TRP A 179 -16.24 9.29 -17.48
CA TRP A 179 -17.71 9.39 -17.48
C TRP A 179 -18.23 9.63 -18.89
N VAL A 180 -19.53 9.38 -19.10
CA VAL A 180 -20.21 9.65 -20.38
C VAL A 180 -21.26 10.72 -20.18
N THR A 181 -21.33 11.67 -21.10
CA THR A 181 -22.39 12.69 -21.15
C THR A 181 -23.68 12.14 -21.75
N ARG A 182 -24.79 12.86 -21.60
CA ARG A 182 -26.08 12.48 -22.21
C ARG A 182 -25.99 12.34 -23.73
N ASP A 183 -25.18 13.16 -24.37
CA ASP A 183 -24.91 13.17 -25.82
C ASP A 183 -23.74 12.25 -26.23
N GLN A 184 -23.41 11.25 -25.40
CA GLN A 184 -22.45 10.16 -25.72
C GLN A 184 -21.01 10.63 -25.98
N ARG A 185 -20.54 11.62 -25.20
CA ARG A 185 -19.14 12.03 -25.18
C ARG A 185 -18.46 11.48 -23.94
N ALA A 186 -17.32 10.81 -24.10
CA ALA A 186 -16.52 10.32 -23.00
C ALA A 186 -15.59 11.42 -22.48
N VAL A 187 -15.77 11.80 -21.22
CA VAL A 187 -15.11 12.93 -20.56
C VAL A 187 -14.40 12.50 -19.29
N LEU A 188 -13.35 13.23 -18.94
CA LEU A 188 -12.47 12.90 -17.82
C LEU A 188 -12.81 13.75 -16.60
N ASP A 189 -13.24 13.10 -15.51
CA ASP A 189 -13.61 13.74 -14.25
C ASP A 189 -13.70 12.67 -13.14
N HIS A 190 -13.31 12.98 -11.91
CA HIS A 190 -13.36 11.98 -10.84
C HIS A 190 -14.74 11.83 -10.21
N ASP A 191 -15.44 12.92 -9.93
CA ASP A 191 -16.65 12.91 -9.11
C ASP A 191 -17.92 12.60 -9.93
N GLY A 192 -17.87 12.77 -11.26
CA GLY A 192 -19.01 12.61 -12.16
C GLY A 192 -20.03 13.74 -12.05
N VAL A 193 -19.67 14.80 -11.34
CA VAL A 193 -20.54 15.88 -10.94
C VAL A 193 -19.79 17.19 -11.09
N VAL A 194 -20.31 18.06 -11.95
CA VAL A 194 -19.71 19.35 -12.25
C VAL A 194 -20.57 20.50 -11.75
N GLU A 195 -19.91 21.56 -11.32
CA GLU A 195 -20.58 22.82 -10.99
C GLU A 195 -20.86 23.61 -12.28
N THR A 196 -22.14 23.73 -12.67
CA THR A 196 -22.58 24.48 -13.88
C THR A 196 -23.34 25.77 -13.54
N GLY A 197 -23.34 26.74 -14.46
CA GLY A 197 -24.18 27.95 -14.39
C GLY A 197 -23.70 29.10 -13.49
N ARG A 198 -24.61 30.01 -13.11
CA ARG A 198 -24.31 31.18 -12.24
C ARG A 198 -24.30 30.81 -10.74
N TRP A 199 -24.88 29.67 -10.38
CA TRP A 199 -25.04 29.16 -9.02
C TRP A 199 -24.28 27.86 -8.79
N ARG A 200 -23.06 27.79 -9.37
CA ARG A 200 -22.16 26.63 -9.44
C ARG A 200 -22.10 25.76 -8.17
N ARG A 201 -22.05 26.40 -7.00
CA ARG A 201 -21.97 25.69 -5.70
C ARG A 201 -23.30 25.18 -5.12
N LEU A 202 -24.44 25.63 -5.63
CA LEU A 202 -25.76 25.34 -5.05
C LEU A 202 -26.53 24.26 -5.79
N ARG A 203 -26.19 23.99 -7.06
CA ARG A 203 -26.85 22.99 -7.91
C ARG A 203 -25.83 22.28 -8.80
N PRO A 204 -25.10 21.30 -8.26
CA PRO A 204 -24.24 20.45 -9.08
C PRO A 204 -25.07 19.71 -10.15
N SER A 205 -24.52 19.60 -11.36
CA SER A 205 -25.08 18.79 -12.44
C SER A 205 -24.29 17.50 -12.57
N LYS A 206 -24.99 16.37 -12.76
CA LYS A 206 -24.32 15.12 -13.13
C LYS A 206 -23.87 15.17 -14.58
N ILE A 207 -22.67 14.66 -14.85
CA ILE A 207 -22.14 14.56 -16.21
C ILE A 207 -23.09 13.73 -17.09
N ALA A 208 -23.56 12.59 -16.60
CA ALA A 208 -24.49 11.70 -17.31
C ALA A 208 -25.82 12.34 -17.71
N ASP A 209 -26.25 13.40 -17.01
CA ASP A 209 -27.51 14.10 -17.28
C ASP A 209 -27.34 15.31 -18.20
N SER A 210 -26.11 15.73 -18.47
CA SER A 210 -25.75 16.96 -19.20
C SER A 210 -25.19 16.65 -20.59
N SER A 211 -25.37 17.53 -21.57
CA SER A 211 -24.62 17.47 -22.83
C SER A 211 -23.24 18.09 -22.67
N PHE A 212 -22.28 17.74 -23.54
CA PHE A 212 -20.92 18.24 -23.45
C PHE A 212 -20.83 19.79 -23.46
N GLU A 213 -21.66 20.46 -24.26
CA GLU A 213 -21.72 21.92 -24.34
C GLU A 213 -22.25 22.61 -23.06
N GLU A 214 -22.97 21.87 -22.20
CA GLU A 214 -23.51 22.38 -20.94
C GLU A 214 -22.47 22.32 -19.80
N LEU A 215 -21.39 21.55 -19.98
CA LEU A 215 -20.36 21.32 -18.98
C LEU A 215 -19.36 22.49 -18.91
N PRO A 216 -18.74 22.74 -17.74
CA PRO A 216 -17.74 23.79 -17.62
C PRO A 216 -16.49 23.44 -18.44
N THR A 217 -15.88 24.46 -19.06
CA THR A 217 -14.61 24.32 -19.79
C THR A 217 -13.43 24.88 -18.98
N PRO A 218 -12.21 24.34 -19.17
CA PRO A 218 -11.89 23.18 -20.02
C PRO A 218 -12.25 21.84 -19.35
N LEU A 219 -12.76 20.89 -20.14
CA LEU A 219 -12.99 19.50 -19.78
C LEU A 219 -12.31 18.63 -20.84
N THR A 220 -11.51 17.65 -20.41
CA THR A 220 -10.76 16.80 -21.35
C THR A 220 -11.62 15.63 -21.79
N THR A 221 -11.55 15.26 -23.07
CA THR A 221 -12.19 14.04 -23.58
C THR A 221 -11.22 12.87 -23.69
N ILE A 222 -11.75 11.65 -23.79
CA ILE A 222 -10.92 10.47 -24.00
C ILE A 222 -10.13 10.55 -25.31
N GLU A 223 -10.70 11.14 -26.37
CA GLU A 223 -10.04 11.29 -27.67
C GLU A 223 -8.85 12.25 -27.56
N GLU A 224 -9.00 13.34 -26.80
CA GLU A 224 -7.90 14.27 -26.56
C GLU A 224 -6.75 13.62 -25.77
N LEU A 225 -7.07 12.83 -24.75
CA LEU A 225 -6.06 12.05 -24.01
C LEU A 225 -5.40 11.00 -24.91
N ALA A 226 -6.18 10.25 -25.69
CA ALA A 226 -5.66 9.21 -26.59
C ALA A 226 -4.73 9.80 -27.67
N ASN A 227 -4.99 11.02 -28.13
CA ASN A 227 -4.13 11.75 -29.07
C ASN A 227 -2.86 12.31 -28.42
N LEU A 228 -2.91 12.68 -27.13
CA LEU A 228 -1.75 13.16 -26.38
C LEU A 228 -0.75 12.05 -26.06
N VAL A 229 -1.24 10.85 -25.76
CA VAL A 229 -0.42 9.77 -25.20
C VAL A 229 0.13 8.90 -26.31
N GLU A 230 1.45 8.90 -26.45
CA GLU A 230 2.18 8.03 -27.37
C GLU A 230 2.17 6.56 -26.92
N THR A 231 2.46 5.64 -27.85
CA THR A 231 2.41 4.18 -27.59
C THR A 231 3.46 3.69 -26.59
N GLU A 232 4.46 4.50 -26.24
CA GLU A 232 5.46 4.16 -25.22
C GLU A 232 4.92 4.27 -23.79
N PHE A 233 3.88 5.07 -23.56
CA PHE A 233 3.31 5.31 -22.24
C PHE A 233 2.13 4.39 -21.96
N PHE A 234 1.88 4.14 -20.67
CA PHE A 234 0.73 3.36 -20.22
C PHE A 234 -0.47 4.27 -19.91
N LEU A 235 -1.67 3.73 -20.09
CA LEU A 235 -2.91 4.36 -19.63
C LEU A 235 -3.58 3.48 -18.59
N SER A 236 -4.12 4.07 -17.55
CA SER A 236 -4.99 3.41 -16.56
C SER A 236 -6.29 4.21 -16.49
N ILE A 237 -7.40 3.64 -16.96
CA ILE A 237 -8.67 4.35 -17.06
C ILE A 237 -9.65 3.68 -16.10
N ASP A 238 -10.09 4.41 -15.07
CA ASP A 238 -11.20 3.98 -14.23
C ASP A 238 -12.52 4.26 -14.94
N ILE A 239 -13.31 3.21 -15.14
CA ILE A 239 -14.60 3.31 -15.83
C ILE A 239 -15.67 3.63 -14.80
N CYS A 240 -16.00 4.90 -14.66
CA CYS A 240 -17.03 5.34 -13.73
C CYS A 240 -18.45 5.12 -14.30
N ASP A 241 -18.59 5.27 -15.62
CA ASP A 241 -19.80 4.90 -16.37
C ASP A 241 -19.52 3.74 -17.32
N PRO A 242 -20.17 2.57 -17.17
CA PRO A 242 -20.00 1.42 -18.07
C PRO A 242 -20.20 1.73 -19.56
N ALA A 243 -20.96 2.77 -19.93
CA ALA A 243 -21.13 3.19 -21.31
C ALA A 243 -19.81 3.70 -21.94
N ALA A 244 -18.85 4.14 -21.13
CA ALA A 244 -17.57 4.68 -21.60
C ALA A 244 -16.71 3.65 -22.33
N MET A 245 -16.88 2.36 -22.05
CA MET A 245 -16.00 1.31 -22.59
C MET A 245 -15.97 1.30 -24.12
N ASN A 246 -17.14 1.43 -24.77
CA ASN A 246 -17.22 1.45 -26.23
C ASN A 246 -16.53 2.70 -26.81
N LEU A 247 -16.77 3.86 -26.19
CA LEU A 247 -16.18 5.14 -26.61
C LEU A 247 -14.66 5.13 -26.46
N ILE A 248 -14.13 4.52 -25.38
CA ILE A 248 -12.69 4.33 -25.19
C ILE A 248 -12.11 3.41 -26.28
N ALA A 249 -12.81 2.31 -26.61
CA ALA A 249 -12.37 1.41 -27.68
C ALA A 249 -12.37 2.10 -29.05
N GLU A 250 -13.33 2.98 -29.32
CA GLU A 250 -13.40 3.79 -30.53
C GLU A 250 -12.29 4.85 -30.61
N ALA A 251 -11.96 5.48 -29.47
CA ALA A 251 -10.90 6.49 -29.38
C ALA A 251 -9.48 5.89 -29.46
N ILE A 252 -9.26 4.71 -28.87
CA ILE A 252 -7.97 4.03 -28.84
C ILE A 252 -8.00 2.88 -29.85
N GLN A 253 -7.78 3.17 -31.13
CA GLN A 253 -7.84 2.15 -32.19
C GLN A 253 -6.55 1.36 -32.37
N ASP A 254 -5.41 1.97 -32.04
CA ASP A 254 -4.08 1.36 -32.18
C ASP A 254 -3.90 0.16 -31.22
N SER A 255 -3.60 -1.01 -31.76
CA SER A 255 -3.49 -2.25 -30.99
C SER A 255 -2.32 -2.26 -29.99
N ALA A 256 -1.21 -1.58 -30.30
CA ALA A 256 -0.09 -1.45 -29.38
C ALA A 256 -0.46 -0.53 -28.19
N LYS A 257 -1.22 0.53 -28.45
CA LYS A 257 -1.77 1.41 -27.41
C LYS A 257 -2.81 0.69 -26.55
N ARG A 258 -3.70 -0.11 -27.16
CA ARG A 258 -4.67 -0.97 -26.43
C ARG A 258 -3.96 -1.94 -25.48
N ALA A 259 -2.90 -2.60 -25.95
CA ALA A 259 -2.11 -3.53 -25.14
C ALA A 259 -1.42 -2.87 -23.92
N ARG A 260 -1.28 -1.54 -23.93
CA ARG A 260 -0.73 -0.72 -22.84
C ARG A 260 -1.78 0.10 -22.09
N THR A 261 -3.06 -0.13 -22.38
CA THR A 261 -4.18 0.52 -21.71
C THR A 261 -4.85 -0.46 -20.76
N PHE A 262 -4.91 -0.06 -19.50
CA PHE A 262 -5.52 -0.79 -18.39
C PHE A 262 -6.92 -0.23 -18.12
N ILE A 263 -7.94 -1.07 -18.29
CA ILE A 263 -9.33 -0.77 -18.00
C ILE A 263 -9.63 -1.20 -16.57
N CYS A 264 -9.95 -0.24 -15.70
CA CYS A 264 -10.18 -0.44 -14.28
C CYS A 264 -11.68 -0.42 -13.96
N HIS A 265 -12.10 -1.38 -13.13
CA HIS A 265 -13.46 -1.41 -12.57
C HIS A 265 -13.52 -2.28 -11.30
N PRO A 266 -14.38 -1.97 -10.32
CA PRO A 266 -14.49 -2.78 -9.09
C PRO A 266 -15.28 -4.08 -9.27
N ASN A 267 -16.20 -4.15 -10.23
CA ASN A 267 -17.03 -5.32 -10.47
C ASN A 267 -16.36 -6.30 -11.44
N LEU A 268 -16.06 -7.51 -10.96
CA LEU A 268 -15.43 -8.59 -11.72
C LEU A 268 -16.30 -9.12 -12.88
N GLU A 269 -17.62 -9.18 -12.71
CA GLU A 269 -18.51 -9.66 -13.77
C GLU A 269 -18.54 -8.71 -14.96
N VAL A 270 -18.51 -7.39 -14.68
CA VAL A 270 -18.42 -6.35 -15.72
C VAL A 270 -17.11 -6.47 -16.49
N LEU A 271 -15.97 -6.60 -15.77
CA LEU A 271 -14.66 -6.81 -16.39
C LEU A 271 -14.61 -8.07 -17.26
N ALA A 272 -15.20 -9.18 -16.81
CA ALA A 272 -15.22 -10.42 -17.59
C ALA A 272 -16.04 -10.28 -18.89
N GLY A 273 -17.14 -9.51 -18.84
CA GLY A 273 -17.93 -9.16 -20.01
C GLY A 273 -17.11 -8.36 -21.03
N TRP A 274 -16.41 -7.31 -20.57
CA TRP A 274 -15.56 -6.50 -21.44
C TRP A 274 -14.32 -7.23 -21.94
N LYS A 275 -13.69 -8.09 -21.14
CA LYS A 275 -12.52 -8.88 -21.60
C LYS A 275 -12.87 -9.75 -22.80
N SER A 276 -14.09 -10.30 -22.82
CA SER A 276 -14.58 -11.11 -23.94
C SER A 276 -14.83 -10.27 -25.20
N GLN A 277 -15.22 -9.00 -25.05
CA GLN A 277 -15.54 -8.10 -26.17
C GLN A 277 -14.31 -7.33 -26.69
N PHE A 278 -13.38 -7.00 -25.81
CA PHE A 278 -12.23 -6.13 -26.06
C PHE A 278 -10.92 -6.79 -25.57
N PRO A 279 -10.52 -7.94 -26.14
CA PRO A 279 -9.43 -8.76 -25.61
C PRO A 279 -8.06 -8.08 -25.64
N ASP A 280 -7.87 -7.09 -26.53
CA ASP A 280 -6.61 -6.36 -26.72
C ASP A 280 -6.27 -5.39 -25.58
N PHE A 281 -7.26 -5.06 -24.74
CA PHE A 281 -7.02 -4.27 -23.53
C PHE A 281 -6.59 -5.14 -22.36
N ARG A 282 -5.92 -4.51 -21.40
CA ARG A 282 -5.60 -5.12 -20.10
C ARG A 282 -6.66 -4.74 -19.09
N PHE A 283 -7.02 -5.66 -18.20
CA PHE A 283 -8.13 -5.45 -17.27
C PHE A 283 -7.68 -5.50 -15.82
N VAL A 284 -8.21 -4.59 -15.01
CA VAL A 284 -7.79 -4.35 -13.63
C VAL A 284 -8.99 -4.40 -12.71
N ASN A 285 -8.98 -5.33 -11.75
CA ASN A 285 -9.95 -5.31 -10.68
C ASN A 285 -9.47 -4.39 -9.56
N SER A 286 -10.02 -3.17 -9.52
CA SER A 286 -9.72 -2.17 -8.48
C SER A 286 -10.70 -2.30 -7.31
N ILE A 287 -10.24 -2.78 -6.15
CA ILE A 287 -11.11 -3.12 -5.04
C ILE A 287 -10.39 -2.98 -3.68
N ARG A 288 -11.14 -2.66 -2.62
CA ARG A 288 -10.62 -2.76 -1.24
C ARG A 288 -10.57 -4.22 -0.80
N LEU A 289 -9.52 -4.61 -0.07
CA LEU A 289 -9.40 -5.97 0.47
C LEU A 289 -10.61 -6.35 1.33
N ALA A 290 -11.15 -5.40 2.11
CA ALA A 290 -12.34 -5.61 2.93
C ALA A 290 -13.62 -5.95 2.13
N LYS A 291 -13.63 -5.74 0.81
CA LYS A 291 -14.73 -6.10 -0.10
C LYS A 291 -14.53 -7.45 -0.78
N ILE A 292 -13.36 -8.08 -0.63
CA ILE A 292 -13.07 -9.43 -1.13
C ILE A 292 -13.55 -10.45 -0.09
N THR A 293 -14.84 -10.76 -0.11
CA THR A 293 -15.48 -11.61 0.91
C THR A 293 -15.11 -13.09 0.79
N GLU A 294 -14.72 -13.56 -0.41
CA GLU A 294 -14.29 -14.95 -0.62
C GLU A 294 -12.83 -15.21 -0.22
N GLY A 295 -12.11 -14.17 0.20
CA GLY A 295 -10.68 -14.23 0.51
C GLY A 295 -9.78 -13.94 -0.69
N PRO A 296 -8.55 -13.42 -0.44
CA PRO A 296 -7.66 -12.92 -1.49
C PRO A 296 -7.14 -14.03 -2.41
N GLU A 297 -6.93 -15.25 -1.91
CA GLU A 297 -6.47 -16.38 -2.73
C GLU A 297 -7.54 -16.78 -3.75
N ARG A 298 -8.79 -16.96 -3.29
CA ARG A 298 -9.90 -17.29 -4.18
C ARG A 298 -10.15 -16.16 -5.18
N ARG A 299 -10.00 -14.90 -4.77
CA ARG A 299 -10.06 -13.74 -5.67
C ARG A 299 -9.01 -13.84 -6.77
N CYS A 300 -7.74 -14.09 -6.43
CA CYS A 300 -6.66 -14.22 -7.43
C CYS A 300 -6.92 -15.36 -8.41
N ALA A 301 -7.41 -16.51 -7.92
CA ALA A 301 -7.81 -17.63 -8.78
C ALA A 301 -8.95 -17.25 -9.74
N ASN A 302 -10.00 -16.57 -9.24
CA ASN A 302 -11.12 -16.11 -10.06
C ASN A 302 -10.67 -15.09 -11.13
N LEU A 303 -9.74 -14.18 -10.79
CA LEU A 303 -9.16 -13.24 -11.74
C LEU A 303 -8.35 -13.96 -12.82
N ALA A 304 -7.58 -14.98 -12.44
CA ALA A 304 -6.80 -15.82 -13.34
C ALA A 304 -7.70 -16.55 -14.35
N GLU A 305 -8.73 -17.23 -13.86
CA GLU A 305 -9.71 -17.97 -14.68
C GLU A 305 -10.42 -17.07 -15.70
N ARG A 306 -10.69 -15.82 -15.33
CA ARG A 306 -11.39 -14.83 -16.18
C ARG A 306 -10.47 -13.99 -17.06
N GLY A 307 -9.16 -14.23 -17.04
CA GLY A 307 -8.21 -13.48 -17.84
C GLY A 307 -8.06 -12.01 -17.45
N ILE A 308 -8.35 -11.65 -16.19
CA ILE A 308 -8.15 -10.29 -15.67
C ILE A 308 -6.71 -10.16 -15.21
N ASP A 309 -5.97 -9.18 -15.75
CA ASP A 309 -4.53 -9.05 -15.62
C ASP A 309 -4.05 -8.66 -14.22
N VAL A 310 -4.81 -7.81 -13.53
CA VAL A 310 -4.32 -7.06 -12.36
C VAL A 310 -5.32 -7.08 -11.21
N LEU A 311 -4.80 -7.26 -9.99
CA LEU A 311 -5.48 -6.90 -8.76
C LEU A 311 -4.93 -5.54 -8.30
N ASN A 312 -5.79 -4.53 -8.23
CA ASN A 312 -5.43 -3.19 -7.78
C ASN A 312 -6.12 -2.91 -6.43
N MET A 313 -5.35 -2.59 -5.40
CA MET A 313 -5.88 -2.32 -4.06
C MET A 313 -5.23 -1.08 -3.45
N HIS A 314 -5.86 -0.51 -2.43
CA HIS A 314 -5.28 0.59 -1.69
C HIS A 314 -3.96 0.18 -1.04
N ARG A 315 -2.99 1.10 -0.93
CA ARG A 315 -1.70 0.82 -0.28
C ARG A 315 -1.75 0.16 1.09
N THR A 316 -2.77 0.45 1.91
CA THR A 316 -2.89 -0.16 3.25
C THR A 316 -3.39 -1.59 3.23
N ASP A 317 -3.92 -2.05 2.10
CA ASP A 317 -4.47 -3.38 1.94
C ASP A 317 -3.40 -4.39 1.50
N TRP A 318 -2.24 -3.89 1.06
CA TRP A 318 -1.12 -4.71 0.63
C TRP A 318 -0.17 -5.10 1.77
N ASN A 319 0.37 -6.31 1.64
CA ASN A 319 1.58 -6.77 2.33
C ASN A 319 2.35 -7.70 1.36
N GLY A 320 3.62 -8.02 1.67
CA GLY A 320 4.45 -8.85 0.78
C GLY A 320 3.86 -10.24 0.50
N GLY A 321 3.13 -10.82 1.45
CA GLY A 321 2.44 -12.09 1.26
C GLY A 321 1.30 -12.00 0.23
N LEU A 322 0.55 -10.89 0.22
CA LEU A 322 -0.51 -10.66 -0.77
C LEU A 322 0.05 -10.36 -2.16
N VAL A 323 1.18 -9.66 -2.26
CA VAL A 323 1.89 -9.46 -3.53
C VAL A 323 2.35 -10.80 -4.09
N ALA A 324 3.05 -11.62 -3.27
CA ALA A 324 3.47 -12.97 -3.67
C ALA A 324 2.29 -13.86 -4.08
N LEU A 325 1.16 -13.74 -3.37
CA LEU A 325 -0.07 -14.45 -3.70
C LEU A 325 -0.61 -14.03 -5.07
N ALA A 326 -0.72 -12.74 -5.36
CA ALA A 326 -1.16 -12.25 -6.67
C ALA A 326 -0.23 -12.77 -7.79
N HIS A 327 1.09 -12.65 -7.59
CA HIS A 327 2.11 -13.13 -8.52
C HIS A 327 2.05 -14.64 -8.75
N ARG A 328 1.73 -15.43 -7.72
CA ARG A 328 1.55 -16.89 -7.84
C ARG A 328 0.44 -17.26 -8.82
N PHE A 329 -0.58 -16.42 -8.97
CA PHE A 329 -1.65 -16.58 -9.98
C PHE A 329 -1.35 -15.80 -11.27
N GLY A 330 -0.12 -15.30 -11.44
CA GLY A 330 0.29 -14.47 -12.57
C GLY A 330 -0.53 -13.19 -12.71
N ARG A 331 -0.99 -12.62 -11.59
CA ARG A 331 -1.72 -11.34 -11.55
C ARG A 331 -0.78 -10.25 -11.07
N ALA A 332 -0.74 -9.12 -11.76
CA ALA A 332 0.03 -7.97 -11.28
C ALA A 332 -0.64 -7.34 -10.04
N ALA A 333 0.18 -6.84 -9.13
CA ALA A 333 -0.22 -6.16 -7.90
C ALA A 333 -0.06 -4.65 -8.06
N PHE A 334 -1.18 -3.94 -8.24
CA PHE A 334 -1.18 -2.47 -8.35
C PHE A 334 -1.63 -1.84 -7.03
N SER A 335 -1.06 -0.69 -6.69
CA SER A 335 -1.33 -0.02 -5.42
C SER A 335 -1.66 1.46 -5.61
N TRP A 336 -2.80 1.92 -5.09
CA TRP A 336 -3.22 3.33 -5.16
C TRP A 336 -3.17 4.07 -3.81
N ASP A 337 -3.28 5.41 -3.85
CA ASP A 337 -3.11 6.38 -2.74
C ASP A 337 -1.68 6.48 -2.17
N LEU A 338 -0.63 6.49 -3.01
CA LEU A 338 0.75 6.64 -2.52
C LEU A 338 1.25 8.06 -2.73
N GLN A 339 1.14 8.89 -1.69
CA GLN A 339 1.42 10.33 -1.81
C GLN A 339 2.76 10.75 -1.21
N TYR A 340 3.37 9.89 -0.39
CA TYR A 340 4.59 10.19 0.35
C TYR A 340 5.73 9.23 -0.01
N PRO A 341 6.99 9.70 -0.06
CA PRO A 341 8.13 8.88 -0.49
C PRO A 341 8.28 7.57 0.28
N ASP A 342 8.11 7.57 1.60
CA ASP A 342 8.20 6.37 2.44
C ASP A 342 7.14 5.31 2.06
N GLN A 343 5.94 5.75 1.71
CA GLN A 343 4.86 4.87 1.24
C GLN A 343 5.21 4.25 -0.11
N ILE A 344 5.71 5.07 -1.05
CA ILE A 344 6.08 4.66 -2.40
C ILE A 344 7.26 3.69 -2.34
N GLU A 345 8.33 4.06 -1.65
CA GLU A 345 9.53 3.22 -1.42
C GLU A 345 9.14 1.89 -0.79
N SER A 346 8.33 1.89 0.27
CA SER A 346 7.89 0.67 0.94
C SER A 346 7.06 -0.23 0.01
N ALA A 347 6.18 0.32 -0.82
CA ALA A 347 5.38 -0.47 -1.75
C ALA A 347 6.25 -1.06 -2.86
N LEU A 348 7.18 -0.28 -3.42
CA LEU A 348 8.13 -0.76 -4.41
C LEU A 348 9.00 -1.89 -3.83
N LEU A 349 9.56 -1.72 -2.63
CA LEU A 349 10.35 -2.76 -1.97
C LEU A 349 9.55 -4.02 -1.64
N MET A 350 8.25 -3.87 -1.35
CA MET A 350 7.32 -4.99 -1.17
C MET A 350 7.10 -5.79 -2.47
N GLY A 351 7.38 -5.20 -3.63
CA GLY A 351 7.28 -5.83 -4.95
C GLY A 351 5.98 -5.53 -5.70
N VAL A 352 5.27 -4.45 -5.36
CA VAL A 352 4.13 -4.01 -6.20
C VAL A 352 4.63 -3.66 -7.61
N ASP A 353 3.76 -3.91 -8.58
CA ASP A 353 4.03 -3.76 -10.01
C ASP A 353 3.70 -2.37 -10.55
N ALA A 354 2.83 -1.64 -9.86
CA ALA A 354 2.56 -0.25 -10.17
C ALA A 354 2.13 0.54 -8.93
N VAL A 355 2.41 1.83 -8.97
CA VAL A 355 1.99 2.82 -7.96
C VAL A 355 1.24 3.97 -8.61
N TYR A 356 0.26 4.51 -7.90
CA TYR A 356 -0.49 5.71 -8.29
C TYR A 356 -0.24 6.84 -7.29
N SER A 357 0.05 8.03 -7.81
CA SER A 357 0.36 9.21 -6.99
C SER A 357 -0.08 10.51 -7.67
N ASP A 358 -0.56 11.46 -6.87
CA ASP A 358 -0.87 12.83 -7.30
C ASP A 358 0.44 13.62 -7.53
N TRP A 359 1.49 13.23 -6.79
CA TRP A 359 2.81 13.85 -6.77
C TRP A 359 3.78 13.10 -7.69
N SER A 360 3.62 13.29 -9.01
CA SER A 360 4.40 12.55 -10.00
C SER A 360 5.92 12.73 -9.83
N ASP A 361 6.36 13.92 -9.43
CA ASP A 361 7.75 14.22 -9.09
C ASP A 361 8.26 13.36 -7.94
N ARG A 362 7.56 13.35 -6.80
CA ARG A 362 7.93 12.56 -5.62
C ARG A 362 7.92 11.06 -5.92
N MET A 363 6.96 10.61 -6.72
CA MET A 363 6.84 9.22 -7.14
C MET A 363 8.05 8.79 -7.97
N VAL A 364 8.49 9.62 -8.91
CA VAL A 364 9.67 9.35 -9.74
C VAL A 364 10.95 9.41 -8.91
N ASP A 365 11.09 10.38 -8.02
CA ASP A 365 12.26 10.48 -7.12
C ASP A 365 12.37 9.26 -6.19
N ALA A 366 11.25 8.83 -5.60
CA ALA A 366 11.20 7.63 -4.76
C ALA A 366 11.54 6.37 -5.55
N PHE A 367 11.05 6.26 -6.80
CA PHE A 367 11.42 5.16 -7.69
C PHE A 367 12.93 5.15 -7.97
N ASN A 368 13.50 6.29 -8.36
CA ASN A 368 14.93 6.41 -8.69
C ASN A 368 15.81 6.10 -7.47
N LYS A 369 15.36 6.43 -6.27
CA LYS A 369 16.07 6.06 -5.04
C LYS A 369 16.11 4.54 -4.81
N VAL A 370 15.04 3.82 -5.17
CA VAL A 370 14.96 2.35 -4.99
C VAL A 370 15.71 1.60 -6.11
N PHE A 371 15.69 2.14 -7.33
CA PHE A 371 16.12 1.42 -8.54
C PHE A 371 17.30 2.02 -9.30
N GLY A 372 17.74 3.22 -8.91
CA GLY A 372 18.61 4.06 -9.73
C GLY A 372 17.82 4.81 -10.81
N ASP A 373 18.51 5.75 -11.47
CA ASP A 373 17.95 6.52 -12.57
C ASP A 373 17.59 5.61 -13.75
N ARG A 374 16.45 5.90 -14.40
CA ARG A 374 16.08 5.20 -15.63
C ARG A 374 16.97 5.66 -16.80
N PRO A 375 17.48 4.72 -17.63
CA PRO A 375 18.17 5.09 -18.85
C PRO A 375 17.24 5.89 -19.77
N GLY A 376 17.69 7.06 -20.24
CA GLY A 376 16.96 7.89 -21.21
C GLY A 376 16.06 8.98 -20.60
N HIS A 377 15.80 8.96 -19.29
CA HIS A 377 15.02 10.00 -18.62
C HIS A 377 15.96 10.89 -17.81
N SER A 378 16.48 11.99 -18.39
CA SER A 378 17.36 12.90 -17.65
C SER A 378 16.53 13.72 -16.64
N PRO A 379 16.73 13.58 -15.32
CA PRO A 379 16.15 14.51 -14.37
C PRO A 379 17.01 15.78 -14.38
N ARG A 380 16.38 16.97 -14.40
CA ARG A 380 16.97 18.34 -14.23
C ARG A 380 17.19 19.21 -15.47
N GLN A 381 16.21 19.36 -16.36
CA GLN A 381 16.08 20.60 -17.15
C GLN A 381 14.75 21.34 -16.93
N ALA A 382 13.87 20.86 -16.06
CA ALA A 382 12.51 21.41 -15.94
C ALA A 382 12.34 22.54 -14.89
N LEU A 383 13.34 22.82 -14.04
CA LEU A 383 13.24 23.83 -12.98
C LEU A 383 14.54 24.66 -12.90
N GLY A 384 14.69 25.65 -13.78
CA GLY A 384 15.79 26.62 -13.69
C GLY A 384 15.79 27.59 -14.85
N GLY A 385 15.31 28.83 -14.63
CA GLY A 385 15.37 29.84 -15.69
C GLY A 385 14.62 31.16 -15.49
N GLN A 386 14.44 31.68 -14.27
CA GLN A 386 14.28 33.12 -14.08
C GLN A 386 15.03 33.56 -12.81
N SER A 387 16.35 33.73 -12.93
CA SER A 387 17.05 34.65 -12.03
C SER A 387 17.00 36.04 -12.66
N SER A 388 16.22 36.91 -12.04
CA SER A 388 16.29 38.35 -12.28
C SER A 388 17.72 38.85 -12.04
N THR A 389 18.39 39.29 -13.10
CA THR A 389 19.42 40.33 -12.98
C THR A 389 19.00 41.48 -13.88
N LYS A 390 18.38 42.48 -13.24
CA LYS A 390 18.35 43.84 -13.77
C LYS A 390 19.77 44.38 -13.59
N ALA A 391 20.39 44.79 -14.70
CA ALA A 391 21.42 45.81 -14.74
C ALA A 391 20.81 47.05 -15.39
#